data_AF-A0A6G3WI43-F1
#
_entry.id   AF-A0A6G3WI43-F1
#
_cell.length_a   1.000
_cell.length_b   1.000
_cell.length_c   1.000
_cell.angle_alpha   90.00
_cell.angle_beta   90.00
_cell.angle_gamma   90.00
#
_symmetry.space_group_name_H-M   'P 1'
#
loop_
_entity.id
_entity.type
_entity.pdbx_description
1 polymer ?
#
loop_
_entity_poly.entity_id
_entity_poly.type
_entity_poly.pdbx_seq_one_letter_code
_entity_poly.pdbx_strand_id
1 'polypeptide(L)'
;ERVEAFRAAMRELGLALPDAYIGQGDFQAASGRRATERFLALAEPPEVVFAADNLMALGALDAIRARGMRVPDDIALAAFDDIPWFVHTDPPITAIAQPTADLARAAVRALADRIEGRTPQSVTLPARLVVRRSCGGAASNQRSDR
;
A
#
# COMPACT_ATOMS: atom_id res chain seq x y z
N GLU A 1 -2.10 -13.26 -1.66
CA GLU A 1 -0.71 -13.03 -1.22
C GLU A 1 -0.56 -11.78 -0.35
N ARG A 2 -0.77 -10.55 -0.86
CA ARG A 2 -0.60 -9.29 -0.10
C ARG A 2 -1.34 -9.26 1.25
N VAL A 3 -2.62 -9.66 1.27
CA VAL A 3 -3.42 -9.73 2.51
C VAL A 3 -2.84 -10.74 3.52
N GLU A 4 -2.39 -11.90 3.05
CA GLU A 4 -1.81 -12.92 3.93
C GLU A 4 -0.47 -12.49 4.51
N ALA A 5 0.37 -11.83 3.70
CA ALA A 5 1.61 -11.23 4.19
C ALA A 5 1.33 -10.14 5.25
N PHE A 6 0.30 -9.31 5.03
CA PHE A 6 -0.12 -8.31 6.01
C PHE A 6 -0.65 -8.95 7.30
N ARG A 7 -1.49 -9.99 7.21
CA ARG A 7 -1.96 -10.76 8.38
C ARG A 7 -0.81 -11.41 9.13
N ALA A 8 0.19 -11.96 8.43
CA ALA A 8 1.38 -12.53 9.05
C ALA A 8 2.18 -11.47 9.82
N ALA A 9 2.46 -10.33 9.20
CA ALA A 9 3.16 -9.22 9.86
C ALA A 9 2.41 -8.70 11.09
N MET A 10 1.07 -8.56 11.02
CA MET A 10 0.25 -8.15 12.17
C MET A 10 0.36 -9.15 13.33
N ARG A 11 0.33 -10.46 13.04
CA ARG A 11 0.53 -11.51 14.07
C ARG A 11 1.93 -11.46 14.68
N GLU A 12 2.96 -11.29 13.86
CA GLU A 12 4.35 -11.19 14.32
C GLU A 12 4.57 -9.98 15.24
N LEU A 13 3.86 -8.88 14.99
CA LEU A 13 3.88 -7.67 15.82
C LEU A 13 2.92 -7.73 17.01
N GLY A 14 2.13 -8.80 17.16
CA GLY A 14 1.13 -8.94 18.22
C GLY A 14 -0.07 -7.97 18.10
N LEU A 15 -0.32 -7.44 16.91
CA LEU A 15 -1.40 -6.49 16.64
C LEU A 15 -2.66 -7.22 16.18
N ALA A 16 -3.81 -6.84 16.74
CA ALA A 16 -5.10 -7.38 16.33
C ALA A 16 -5.51 -6.86 14.95
N LEU A 17 -5.98 -7.75 14.08
CA LEU A 17 -6.58 -7.40 12.79
C LEU A 17 -7.92 -8.12 12.61
N PRO A 18 -9.00 -7.61 13.21
CA PRO A 18 -10.36 -8.11 12.97
C PRO A 18 -10.71 -8.07 11.48
N ASP A 19 -11.54 -9.01 11.02
CA ASP A 19 -11.97 -9.07 9.62
C ASP A 19 -12.77 -7.83 9.17
N ALA A 20 -13.34 -7.08 10.11
CA ALA A 20 -13.98 -5.79 9.84
C ALA A 20 -13.02 -4.75 9.24
N TYR A 21 -11.71 -4.87 9.51
CA TYR A 21 -10.67 -4.02 8.91
C TYR A 21 -10.08 -4.60 7.62
N ILE A 22 -10.66 -5.68 7.09
CA ILE A 22 -10.28 -6.26 5.81
C ILE A 22 -11.33 -5.94 4.75
N GLY A 23 -10.89 -5.25 3.70
CA GLY A 23 -11.73 -4.83 2.59
C GLY A 23 -11.25 -5.46 1.30
N GLN A 24 -12.15 -6.15 0.60
CA GLN A 24 -11.87 -6.62 -0.75
C GLN A 24 -12.15 -5.53 -1.78
N GLY A 25 -11.23 -5.36 -2.72
CA GLY A 25 -11.37 -4.48 -3.87
C GLY A 25 -11.12 -5.21 -5.18
N ASP A 26 -11.16 -4.44 -6.27
CA ASP A 26 -11.05 -4.88 -7.66
C ASP A 26 -9.92 -4.17 -8.42
N PHE A 27 -8.95 -3.61 -7.69
CA PHE A 27 -7.85 -2.81 -8.23
C PHE A 27 -8.30 -1.50 -8.91
N GLN A 28 -9.54 -1.05 -8.69
CA GLN A 28 -10.03 0.23 -9.18
C GLN A 28 -10.25 1.23 -8.04
N ALA A 29 -10.17 2.52 -8.35
CA ALA A 29 -10.35 3.58 -7.36
C ALA A 29 -11.72 3.52 -6.67
N ALA A 30 -12.78 3.16 -7.41
CA ALA A 30 -14.11 3.03 -6.85
C ALA A 30 -14.20 1.97 -5.73
N SER A 31 -13.47 0.85 -5.83
CA SER A 31 -13.48 -0.16 -4.77
C SER A 31 -12.67 0.26 -3.55
N GLY A 32 -11.53 0.93 -3.75
CA GLY A 32 -10.75 1.53 -2.66
C GLY A 32 -11.54 2.57 -1.87
N ARG A 33 -12.29 3.42 -2.59
CA ARG A 33 -13.23 4.39 -1.99
C ARG A 33 -14.28 3.69 -1.14
N ARG A 34 -15.03 2.74 -1.72
CA ARG A 34 -16.09 2.00 -0.99
C ARG A 34 -15.56 1.27 0.24
N ALA A 35 -14.38 0.66 0.16
CA ALA A 35 -13.78 -0.03 1.30
C ALA A 35 -13.43 0.94 2.43
N THR A 36 -12.79 2.05 2.08
CA THR A 36 -12.41 3.10 3.04
C THR A 36 -13.63 3.77 3.65
N GLU A 37 -14.69 4.00 2.87
CA GLU A 37 -15.95 4.52 3.37
C GLU A 37 -16.57 3.63 4.46
N ARG A 38 -16.52 2.30 4.27
CA ARG A 38 -16.96 1.33 5.27
C ARG A 38 -16.09 1.35 6.53
N PHE A 39 -14.77 1.37 6.38
CA PHE A 39 -13.85 1.41 7.52
C PHE A 39 -14.07 2.64 8.41
N LEU A 40 -14.23 3.80 7.76
CA LEU A 40 -14.49 5.07 8.44
C LEU A 40 -15.91 5.18 9.03
N ALA A 41 -16.78 4.19 8.78
CA ALA A 41 -18.12 4.09 9.37
C ALA A 41 -18.19 3.08 10.53
N LEU A 42 -17.09 2.41 10.86
CA LEU A 42 -17.01 1.52 12.01
C LEU A 42 -17.13 2.32 13.31
N ALA A 43 -17.59 1.67 14.38
CA ALA A 43 -17.64 2.28 15.72
C ALA A 43 -16.24 2.74 16.17
N GLU A 44 -15.22 1.97 15.80
CA GLU A 44 -13.80 2.30 15.94
C GLU A 44 -13.17 2.29 14.54
N PRO A 45 -13.02 3.44 13.87
CA PRO A 45 -12.31 3.52 12.60
C PRO A 45 -10.82 3.21 12.75
N PRO A 46 -10.14 2.68 11.71
CA PRO A 46 -8.71 2.42 11.77
C PRO A 46 -7.89 3.73 11.71
N GLU A 47 -6.73 3.74 12.37
CA GLU A 47 -5.75 4.84 12.31
C GLU A 47 -4.95 4.88 11.02
N VAL A 48 -4.89 3.76 10.30
CA VAL A 48 -4.15 3.57 9.04
C VAL A 48 -4.99 2.77 8.05
N VAL A 49 -4.99 3.21 6.80
CA VAL A 49 -5.41 2.38 5.65
C VAL A 49 -4.18 1.95 4.87
N PHE A 50 -4.03 0.64 4.67
CA PHE A 50 -3.07 0.07 3.73
C PHE A 50 -3.80 -0.42 2.48
N ALA A 51 -3.69 0.34 1.39
CA ALA A 51 -4.30 -0.01 0.12
C ALA A 51 -3.40 -0.99 -0.65
N ALA A 52 -3.94 -2.14 -1.02
CA ALA A 52 -3.16 -3.19 -1.69
C ALA A 52 -2.86 -2.90 -3.18
N ASP A 53 -3.17 -1.72 -3.71
CA ASP A 53 -2.95 -1.29 -5.10
C ASP A 53 -2.99 0.24 -5.23
N ASN A 54 -2.40 0.78 -6.29
CA ASN A 54 -2.35 2.23 -6.49
C ASN A 54 -3.70 2.90 -6.72
N LEU A 55 -4.56 2.37 -7.58
CA LEU A 55 -5.84 3.02 -7.89
C LEU A 55 -6.74 2.98 -6.67
N MET A 56 -6.74 1.87 -5.95
CA MET A 56 -7.46 1.77 -4.68
C MET A 56 -6.95 2.77 -3.65
N ALA A 57 -5.63 3.04 -3.59
CA ALA A 57 -5.07 4.06 -2.71
C ALA A 57 -5.58 5.48 -3.05
N LEU A 58 -5.70 5.81 -4.34
CA LEU A 58 -6.29 7.08 -4.76
C LEU A 58 -7.76 7.18 -4.34
N GLY A 59 -8.52 6.10 -4.52
CA GLY A 59 -9.91 6.02 -4.05
C GLY A 59 -10.04 6.17 -2.53
N ALA A 60 -9.12 5.57 -1.78
CA ALA A 60 -9.05 5.71 -0.33
C ALA A 60 -8.76 7.16 0.09
N LEU A 61 -7.76 7.80 -0.55
CA LEU A 61 -7.43 9.21 -0.32
C LEU A 61 -8.64 10.12 -0.55
N ASP A 62 -9.39 9.89 -1.63
CA ASP A 62 -10.60 10.66 -1.90
C ASP A 62 -11.69 10.44 -0.85
N ALA A 63 -11.90 9.20 -0.39
CA ALA A 63 -12.89 8.87 0.65
C ALA A 63 -12.57 9.56 1.98
N ILE A 64 -11.28 9.59 2.36
CA ILE A 64 -10.79 10.25 3.57
C ILE A 64 -11.05 11.76 3.48
N ARG A 65 -10.65 12.37 2.36
CA ARG A 65 -10.84 13.81 2.12
C ARG A 65 -12.31 14.21 2.05
N ALA A 66 -13.17 13.35 1.49
CA ALA A 66 -14.61 13.61 1.43
C ALA A 66 -15.25 13.69 2.83
N ARG A 67 -14.64 13.10 3.85
CA ARG A 67 -15.03 13.26 5.26
C ARG A 67 -14.37 14.45 5.96
N GLY A 68 -13.58 15.26 5.24
CA GLY A 68 -12.85 16.39 5.81
C GLY A 68 -11.67 15.99 6.70
N MET A 69 -11.27 14.71 6.69
CA MET A 69 -10.14 14.21 7.47
C MET A 69 -8.82 14.49 6.75
N ARG A 70 -7.77 14.76 7.53
CA ARG A 70 -6.42 15.03 7.07
C ARG A 70 -5.58 13.76 7.07
N VAL A 71 -4.80 13.59 6.01
CA VAL A 71 -3.77 12.55 5.92
C VAL A 71 -2.41 13.24 6.11
N PRO A 72 -1.53 12.78 7.01
CA PRO A 72 -1.65 11.60 7.87
C PRO A 72 -2.30 11.87 9.24
N ASP A 73 -2.62 13.13 9.58
CA ASP A 73 -2.89 13.55 10.96
C ASP A 73 -4.11 12.88 11.62
N ASP A 74 -5.19 12.71 10.87
CA ASP A 74 -6.43 12.11 11.38
C ASP A 74 -6.52 10.63 10.98
N ILE A 75 -5.94 10.27 9.83
CA ILE A 75 -5.78 8.88 9.37
C ILE A 75 -4.61 8.81 8.39
N ALA A 76 -3.70 7.86 8.58
CA ALA A 76 -2.59 7.65 7.66
C ALA A 76 -2.96 6.70 6.52
N LEU A 77 -2.29 6.86 5.39
CA LEU A 77 -2.51 6.06 4.18
C LEU A 77 -1.17 5.54 3.65
N ALA A 78 -1.06 4.24 3.47
CA ALA A 78 0.05 3.61 2.76
C ALA A 78 -0.49 2.75 1.61
N ALA A 79 0.33 2.54 0.58
CA ALA A 79 -0.08 1.79 -0.60
C ALA A 79 0.92 0.70 -0.99
N PHE A 80 0.44 -0.30 -1.71
CA PHE A 80 1.25 -1.16 -2.54
C PHE A 80 1.17 -0.66 -4.00
N ASP A 81 2.20 -0.94 -4.80
CA ASP A 81 2.34 -0.50 -6.20
C ASP A 81 2.59 1.00 -6.36
N ASP A 82 3.77 1.47 -5.92
CA ASP A 82 4.20 2.84 -6.19
C ASP A 82 4.14 3.20 -7.69
N ILE A 83 3.79 4.45 -7.97
CA ILE A 83 3.70 5.01 -9.32
C ILE A 83 4.32 6.42 -9.36
N PRO A 84 4.78 6.89 -10.53
CA PRO A 84 5.42 8.20 -10.64
C PRO A 84 4.60 9.36 -10.08
N TRP A 85 3.27 9.30 -10.18
CA TRP A 85 2.39 10.40 -9.78
C TRP A 85 2.01 10.43 -8.29
N PHE A 86 2.38 9.43 -7.48
CA PHE A 86 2.18 9.49 -6.03
C PHE A 86 2.97 10.60 -5.33
N VAL A 87 4.02 11.12 -5.96
CA VAL A 87 4.72 12.31 -5.44
C VAL A 87 3.91 13.61 -5.59
N HIS A 88 2.91 13.61 -6.47
CA HIS A 88 2.10 14.80 -6.81
C HIS A 88 0.72 14.78 -6.14
N THR A 89 0.38 13.74 -5.38
CA THR A 89 -0.80 13.76 -4.51
C THR A 89 -0.56 14.66 -3.31
N ASP A 90 -1.62 15.04 -2.58
CA ASP A 90 -1.51 15.89 -1.39
C ASP A 90 -2.22 15.28 -0.16
N PRO A 91 -1.52 14.57 0.73
CA PRO A 91 -0.07 14.41 0.77
C PRO A 91 0.46 13.43 -0.29
N PRO A 92 1.76 13.50 -0.62
CA PRO A 92 2.45 12.46 -1.38
C PRO A 92 2.34 11.09 -0.69
N ILE A 93 1.89 10.07 -1.42
CA ILE A 93 1.55 8.76 -0.86
C ILE A 93 2.79 7.91 -0.57
N THR A 94 2.98 7.46 0.66
CA THR A 94 3.97 6.42 1.04
C THR A 94 3.56 5.09 0.43
N ALA A 95 4.48 4.40 -0.26
CA ALA A 95 4.14 3.18 -0.96
C ALA A 95 5.27 2.13 -1.02
N ILE A 96 4.89 0.86 -1.15
CA ILE A 96 5.81 -0.21 -1.52
C ILE A 96 5.96 -0.19 -3.06
N ALA A 97 7.18 0.08 -3.52
CA ALA A 97 7.53 0.09 -4.93
C ALA A 97 8.04 -1.28 -5.37
N GLN A 98 7.40 -1.85 -6.39
CA GLN A 98 7.88 -3.05 -7.07
C GLN A 98 8.96 -2.69 -8.11
N PRO A 99 9.98 -3.54 -8.31
CA PRO A 99 11.02 -3.33 -9.32
C PRO A 99 10.49 -3.72 -10.72
N THR A 100 9.50 -2.99 -11.23
CA THR A 100 8.76 -3.31 -12.48
C THR A 100 9.66 -3.48 -13.70
N ALA A 101 10.72 -2.67 -13.82
CA ALA A 101 11.70 -2.81 -14.89
C ALA A 101 12.49 -4.12 -14.81
N ASP A 102 12.86 -4.55 -13.61
CA ASP A 102 13.57 -5.82 -13.40
C ASP A 102 12.64 -7.01 -13.56
N LEU A 103 11.39 -6.89 -13.12
CA LEU A 103 10.33 -7.89 -13.37
C LEU A 103 10.15 -8.09 -14.88
N ALA A 104 10.04 -7.00 -15.66
CA ALA A 104 9.92 -7.07 -17.11
C ALA A 104 11.15 -7.73 -17.75
N ARG A 105 12.37 -7.34 -17.32
CA ARG A 105 13.61 -7.97 -17.81
C ARG A 105 13.67 -9.46 -17.49
N ALA A 106 13.30 -9.86 -16.27
CA ALA A 106 13.26 -11.26 -15.85
C ALA A 106 12.23 -12.06 -16.67
N ALA A 107 11.04 -11.50 -16.88
CA ALA A 107 9.98 -12.14 -17.66
C ALA A 107 10.37 -12.34 -19.14
N VAL A 108 10.97 -11.33 -19.77
CA VAL A 108 11.44 -11.43 -21.16
C VAL A 108 12.56 -12.45 -21.29
N ARG A 109 13.51 -12.48 -20.36
CA ARG A 109 14.58 -13.50 -20.33
C ARG A 109 14.00 -14.91 -20.18
N ALA A 110 13.07 -15.10 -19.24
CA ALA A 110 12.41 -16.37 -19.02
C ALA A 110 11.64 -16.85 -20.27
N LEU A 111 11.01 -15.93 -21.00
CA LEU A 111 10.35 -16.25 -22.27
C LEU A 111 11.36 -16.67 -23.34
N ALA A 112 12.46 -15.93 -23.49
CA ALA A 112 13.52 -16.25 -24.45
C ALA A 112 14.14 -17.64 -24.18
N ASP A 113 14.43 -17.95 -22.91
CA ASP A 113 14.91 -19.28 -22.52
C ASP A 113 13.95 -20.39 -22.95
N ARG A 114 12.64 -20.20 -22.73
CA ARG A 114 11.62 -21.16 -23.17
C ARG A 114 11.57 -21.35 -24.67
N ILE A 115 11.70 -20.27 -25.44
CA ILE A 115 11.72 -20.31 -26.92
C ILE A 115 12.93 -21.11 -27.41
N GLU A 116 14.06 -20.96 -26.73
CA GLU A 116 15.33 -21.63 -27.06
C GLU A 116 15.45 -23.04 -26.44
N GLY A 117 14.37 -23.58 -25.86
CA GLY A 117 14.34 -24.92 -25.26
C GLY A 117 15.08 -25.05 -23.92
N ARG A 118 15.45 -23.93 -23.29
CA ARG A 118 16.04 -23.89 -21.95
C ARG A 118 14.96 -23.80 -20.86
N THR A 119 15.30 -24.27 -19.66
CA THR A 119 14.45 -24.10 -18.47
C THR A 119 14.62 -22.71 -17.88
N PRO A 120 13.56 -21.88 -17.82
CA PRO A 120 13.66 -20.56 -17.21
C PRO A 120 13.94 -20.65 -15.71
N GLN A 121 14.75 -19.72 -15.21
CA GLN A 121 14.97 -19.58 -13.77
C GLN A 121 13.86 -18.77 -13.12
N SER A 122 13.32 -19.27 -12.01
CA SER A 122 12.47 -18.48 -11.13
C SER A 122 13.33 -17.53 -10.30
N VAL A 123 12.96 -16.25 -10.26
CA VAL A 123 13.67 -15.21 -9.50
C VAL A 123 12.69 -14.46 -8.60
N THR A 124 13.15 -14.14 -7.39
CA THR A 124 12.45 -13.23 -6.48
C THR A 124 13.16 -11.89 -6.48
N LEU A 125 12.44 -10.81 -6.76
CA LEU A 125 13.01 -9.46 -6.83
C LEU A 125 12.54 -8.65 -5.62
N PRO A 126 13.44 -7.89 -4.96
CA PRO A 126 13.09 -7.16 -3.75
C PRO A 126 12.21 -5.96 -4.06
N ALA A 127 11.08 -5.84 -3.35
CA ALA A 127 10.34 -4.59 -3.27
C ALA A 127 11.02 -3.63 -2.29
N ARG A 128 10.74 -2.33 -2.41
CA ARG A 128 11.27 -1.30 -1.51
C ARG A 128 10.17 -0.41 -0.96
N LEU A 129 10.29 0.01 0.29
CA LEU A 129 9.40 1.03 0.86
C LEU A 129 9.88 2.42 0.43
N VAL A 130 8.99 3.19 -0.18
CA VAL A 130 9.18 4.60 -0.54
C VAL A 130 8.39 5.45 0.44
N VAL A 131 9.08 5.95 1.48
CA VAL A 131 8.48 6.80 2.50
C VAL A 131 8.23 8.19 1.94
N ARG A 132 6.99 8.68 2.10
CA ARG A 132 6.56 10.03 1.74
C ARG A 132 5.79 10.65 2.92
N ARG A 133 4.75 11.46 2.68
CA ARG A 133 4.07 12.22 3.73
C ARG A 133 2.74 11.64 4.18
N SER A 134 2.17 10.66 3.49
CA SER A 134 0.86 10.11 3.85
C SER A 134 0.88 9.07 4.98
N CYS A 135 2.05 8.50 5.30
CA CYS A 135 2.22 7.53 6.40
C CYS A 135 3.69 7.50 6.81
N GLY A 136 3.95 7.55 8.13
CA GLY A 136 5.31 7.51 8.71
C GLY A 136 6.18 8.74 8.44
N GLY A 137 5.65 9.78 7.77
CA GLY A 137 6.39 10.95 7.30
C GLY A 137 6.65 12.06 8.33
N ALA A 138 6.26 11.88 9.60
CA ALA A 138 6.57 12.81 10.68
C ALA A 138 6.62 12.11 12.06
N ALA A 139 7.72 11.39 12.33
CA ALA A 139 8.09 10.98 13.69
C ALA A 139 9.62 10.79 13.81
N SER A 140 10.38 11.88 13.71
CA SER A 140 11.70 12.01 14.37
C SER A 140 12.20 13.46 14.29
N ASN A 141 11.60 14.36 15.06
CA ASN A 141 12.35 15.50 15.58
C ASN A 141 11.82 15.88 16.97
N GLN A 142 12.60 15.52 17.99
CA GLN A 142 12.63 16.10 19.35
C GLN A 142 11.37 15.96 20.22
N ARG A 143 11.29 14.86 20.99
CA ARG A 143 10.95 15.02 22.42
C ARG A 143 12.26 15.37 23.14
N SER A 144 12.49 16.67 23.29
CA SER A 144 13.47 17.21 24.24
C SER A 144 13.14 16.67 25.62
N ASP A 145 14.17 16.22 26.33
CA ASP A 145 14.18 16.11 27.78
C ASP A 145 13.46 17.30 28.42
N ARG A 146 12.50 17.00 29.29
CA ARG A 146 12.12 17.78 30.46
C ARG A 146 11.74 16.81 31.57
#